data_AF-A0A5N5E328-F1
#
_entry.id   AF-A0A5N5E328-F1
#
_cell.length_a   1.000
_cell.length_b   1.000
_cell.length_c   1.000
_cell.angle_alpha   90.00
_cell.angle_beta   90.00
_cell.angle_gamma   90.00
#
_symmetry.space_group_name_H-M   'P 1'
#
loop_
_entity.id
_entity.type
_entity.pdbx_description
1 polymer ?
#
loop_
_entity_poly.entity_id
_entity_poly.type
_entity_poly.pdbx_seq_one_letter_code
_entity_poly.pdbx_strand_id
1 'polypeptide(L)'
;MDRELAEQMLAAEQAEAELDLYEVETDPAGPTPEGYTIDSYLLLSIIDALQGVQAAVIAAAGGDPPRMTPMPRPVTAVDIVRDAQRDDSMQGLIDQFTGSTWEDE
;
A
#
# COMPACT_ATOMS: atom_id res chain seq x y z
N MET A 1 13.12 -2.03 14.44
CA MET A 1 12.67 -0.66 14.71
C MET A 1 11.32 -0.76 15.42
N ASP A 2 11.07 0.06 16.43
CA ASP A 2 9.86 0.01 17.25
C ASP A 2 8.65 0.59 16.51
N ARG A 3 7.45 0.04 16.72
CA ARG A 3 6.22 0.43 15.99
C ARG A 3 5.80 1.86 16.30
N GLU A 4 5.90 2.26 17.56
CA GLU A 4 5.54 3.60 18.02
C GLU A 4 6.41 4.68 17.34
N LEU A 5 7.71 4.38 17.16
CA LEU A 5 8.63 5.25 16.42
C LEU A 5 8.24 5.37 14.94
N ALA A 6 7.82 4.28 14.31
CA ALA A 6 7.39 4.29 12.91
C ALA A 6 6.13 5.13 12.70
N GLU A 7 5.16 5.05 13.61
CA GLU A 7 3.95 5.89 13.61
C GLU A 7 4.30 7.38 13.77
N GLN A 8 5.24 7.72 14.67
CA GLN A 8 5.71 9.10 14.84
C GLN A 8 6.45 9.64 13.61
N MET A 9 7.24 8.81 12.94
CA MET A 9 7.95 9.19 11.70
C MET A 9 6.98 9.50 10.56
N LEU A 10 5.95 8.67 10.35
CA LEU A 10 4.93 8.91 9.32
C LEU A 10 4.10 10.16 9.61
N ALA A 11 3.77 10.41 10.88
CA ALA A 11 3.05 11.63 11.27
C ALA A 11 3.89 12.89 11.00
N ALA A 12 5.21 12.83 11.24
CA ALA A 12 6.12 13.93 10.91
C ALA A 12 6.22 14.15 9.39
N GLU A 13 6.35 13.09 8.59
CA GLU A 13 6.39 13.15 7.12
C GLU A 13 5.09 13.73 6.53
N GLN A 14 3.92 13.34 7.06
CA GLN A 14 2.62 13.89 6.63
C GLN A 14 2.48 15.38 6.98
N ALA A 15 2.93 15.78 8.18
CA ALA A 15 2.93 17.18 8.59
C ALA A 15 3.91 18.03 7.77
N GLU A 16 5.07 17.48 7.41
CA GLU A 16 6.00 18.10 6.48
C GLU A 16 5.39 18.22 5.07
N ALA A 17 4.72 17.18 4.56
CA ALA A 17 4.05 17.21 3.26
C ALA A 17 2.89 18.24 3.19
N GLU A 18 2.20 18.52 4.29
CA GLU A 18 1.21 19.60 4.38
C GLU A 18 1.86 21.00 4.42
N LEU A 19 3.12 21.11 4.87
CA LEU A 19 3.87 22.35 4.99
C LEU A 19 4.74 22.67 3.77
N ASP A 20 5.10 21.67 2.96
CA ASP A 20 6.16 21.80 1.96
C ASP A 20 5.64 21.90 0.51
N LEU A 21 5.47 23.14 0.04
CA LEU A 21 5.33 23.52 -1.37
C LEU A 21 6.69 23.71 -2.07
N TYR A 22 7.82 23.34 -1.44
CA TYR A 22 9.17 23.56 -1.97
C TYR A 22 10.04 22.30 -1.85
N GLU A 23 10.12 21.52 -2.94
CA GLU A 23 10.98 20.33 -3.07
C GLU A 23 12.40 20.56 -2.51
N VAL A 24 12.74 19.84 -1.44
CA VAL A 24 14.12 19.59 -1.03
C VAL A 24 14.49 18.18 -1.50
N GLU A 25 15.54 18.09 -2.34
CA GLU A 25 16.12 16.81 -2.78
C GLU A 25 16.47 15.95 -1.55
N THR A 26 15.80 14.81 -1.41
CA THR A 26 16.08 13.83 -0.36
C THR A 26 17.09 12.82 -0.86
N ASP A 27 18.31 12.89 -0.32
CA ASP A 27 19.32 11.84 -0.47
C ASP A 27 18.78 10.53 0.17
N PRO A 28 18.95 9.35 -0.45
CA PRO A 28 18.37 8.13 0.06
C PRO A 28 19.04 7.71 1.38
N ALA A 29 18.40 8.02 2.51
CA ALA A 29 18.85 7.67 3.85
C ALA A 29 18.11 6.42 4.37
N GLY A 30 18.62 5.24 4.06
CA GLY A 30 18.13 4.00 4.67
C GLY A 30 18.99 2.78 4.31
N PRO A 31 19.15 1.80 5.22
CA PRO A 31 19.90 0.59 4.93
C PRO A 31 19.20 -0.18 3.81
N THR A 32 19.85 -0.30 2.66
CA THR A 32 19.32 -1.05 1.53
C THR A 32 19.46 -2.54 1.82
N PRO A 33 18.40 -3.36 1.69
CA PRO A 33 18.55 -4.80 1.62
C PRO A 33 19.36 -5.06 0.36
N GLU A 34 20.61 -5.50 0.48
CA GLU A 34 21.51 -5.73 -0.65
C GLU A 34 20.86 -6.70 -1.65
N GLY A 35 20.17 -6.16 -2.68
CA GLY A 35 19.40 -6.93 -3.66
C GLY A 35 17.95 -6.50 -3.88
N TYR A 36 17.38 -5.66 -3.02
CA TYR A 36 16.02 -5.12 -3.19
C TYR A 36 16.08 -3.64 -3.57
N THR A 37 16.50 -3.39 -4.82
CA THR A 37 16.51 -2.05 -5.41
C THR A 37 15.10 -1.57 -5.73
N ILE A 38 14.95 -0.27 -5.96
CA ILE A 38 13.67 0.32 -6.39
C ILE A 38 13.12 -0.37 -7.65
N ASP A 39 13.98 -0.74 -8.60
CA ASP A 39 13.58 -1.45 -9.81
C ASP A 39 12.97 -2.82 -9.49
N SER A 40 13.59 -3.55 -8.56
CA SER A 40 13.10 -4.86 -8.12
C SER A 40 11.75 -4.75 -7.41
N TYR A 41 11.59 -3.70 -6.59
CA TYR A 41 10.33 -3.37 -5.94
C TYR A 41 9.22 -3.03 -6.95
N LEU A 42 9.53 -2.20 -7.95
CA LEU A 42 8.56 -1.80 -8.99
C LEU A 42 8.13 -3.00 -9.83
N LEU A 43 9.07 -3.87 -10.23
CA LEU A 43 8.76 -5.09 -10.98
C LEU A 43 7.83 -6.03 -10.20
N LEU A 44 8.09 -6.23 -8.91
CA LEU A 44 7.24 -7.05 -8.06
C LEU A 44 5.85 -6.42 -7.85
N SER A 45 5.79 -5.09 -7.78
CA SER A 45 4.52 -4.36 -7.71
C SER A 45 3.69 -4.50 -8.99
N ILE A 46 4.34 -4.51 -10.16
CA ILE A 46 3.67 -4.78 -11.44
C ILE A 46 3.13 -6.21 -11.48
N ILE A 47 3.89 -7.20 -11.00
CA ILE A 47 3.45 -8.60 -10.96
C ILE A 47 2.19 -8.75 -10.09
N ASP A 48 2.19 -8.16 -8.90
CA ASP A 48 1.03 -8.24 -7.99
C ASP A 48 -0.21 -7.55 -8.60
N ALA A 49 -0.02 -6.41 -9.29
CA ALA A 49 -1.11 -5.74 -10.01
C ALA A 49 -1.69 -6.60 -11.14
N LEU A 50 -0.83 -7.30 -11.89
CA LEU A 50 -1.27 -8.23 -12.96
C LEU A 50 -2.06 -9.40 -12.40
N GLN A 51 -1.64 -9.96 -11.27
CA GLN A 51 -2.43 -10.99 -10.58
C GLN A 51 -3.80 -10.44 -10.20
N GLY A 52 -3.85 -9.21 -9.69
CA GLY A 52 -5.09 -8.48 -9.37
C GLY A 52 -6.08 -8.45 -10.52
N VAL A 53 -5.60 -8.04 -11.69
CA VAL A 53 -6.41 -7.99 -12.91
C VAL A 53 -6.88 -9.39 -13.32
N GLN A 54 -6.04 -10.42 -13.22
CA GLN A 54 -6.44 -11.79 -13.54
C GLN A 54 -7.55 -12.30 -12.62
N ALA A 55 -7.43 -12.08 -11.32
CA ALA A 55 -8.46 -12.43 -10.35
C ALA A 55 -9.79 -11.73 -10.65
N ALA A 56 -9.76 -10.43 -10.97
CA ALA A 56 -10.95 -9.68 -11.35
C ALA A 56 -11.63 -10.25 -12.62
N VAL A 57 -10.84 -10.63 -13.63
CA VAL A 57 -11.36 -11.25 -14.86
C VAL A 57 -12.00 -12.61 -14.57
N ILE A 58 -11.39 -13.45 -13.72
CA ILE A 58 -11.95 -14.75 -13.32
C ILE A 58 -13.29 -14.56 -12.59
N ALA A 59 -13.35 -13.63 -11.64
CA ALA A 59 -14.57 -13.31 -10.90
C ALA A 59 -15.67 -12.80 -11.84
N ALA A 60 -15.34 -11.91 -12.78
CA ALA A 60 -16.29 -11.38 -13.76
C ALA A 60 -16.84 -12.47 -14.71
N ALA A 61 -16.06 -13.53 -14.96
CA ALA A 61 -16.51 -14.70 -15.73
C ALA A 61 -17.35 -15.69 -14.90
N GLY A 62 -17.61 -15.41 -13.62
CA GLY A 62 -18.36 -16.28 -12.71
C GLY A 62 -17.54 -17.42 -12.11
N GLY A 63 -16.21 -17.37 -12.22
CA GLY A 63 -15.29 -18.30 -11.56
C GLY A 63 -14.94 -17.87 -10.13
N ASP A 64 -14.36 -18.78 -9.36
CA ASP A 64 -13.81 -18.49 -8.04
C ASP A 64 -12.34 -18.04 -8.18
N PRO A 65 -12.00 -16.75 -7.98
CA PRO A 65 -10.64 -16.27 -8.16
C PRO A 65 -9.70 -16.81 -7.07
N PRO A 66 -8.42 -17.08 -7.41
CA PRO A 66 -7.44 -17.52 -6.42
C PRO A 66 -7.19 -16.42 -5.38
N ARG A 67 -6.95 -16.82 -4.13
CA ARG A 67 -6.48 -15.88 -3.09
C ARG A 67 -5.09 -15.39 -3.46
N MET A 68 -4.98 -14.11 -3.77
CA MET A 68 -3.70 -13.50 -4.09
C MET A 68 -2.99 -13.13 -2.80
N THR A 69 -1.77 -13.62 -2.64
CA THR A 69 -0.85 -13.19 -1.61
C THR A 69 0.27 -12.41 -2.29
N PRO A 70 0.48 -11.13 -1.97
CA PRO A 70 1.57 -10.35 -2.52
C PRO A 70 2.90 -11.10 -2.37
N MET A 71 3.78 -10.94 -3.36
CA MET A 71 5.10 -11.54 -3.32
C MET A 71 5.87 -11.04 -2.07
N PRO A 72 6.59 -11.90 -1.35
CA PRO A 72 7.27 -11.52 -0.10
C PRO A 72 8.35 -10.46 -0.36
N ARG A 73 8.31 -9.38 0.43
CA ARG A 73 9.20 -8.21 0.30
C ARG A 73 9.95 -7.98 1.63
N PRO A 74 11.19 -7.49 1.62
CA PRO A 74 11.80 -6.90 2.80
C PRO A 74 10.93 -5.71 3.23
N VAL A 75 10.42 -5.74 4.45
CA VAL A 75 9.54 -4.70 5.00
C VAL A 75 10.23 -4.03 6.17
N THR A 76 10.24 -2.69 6.17
CA THR A 76 10.61 -1.92 7.35
C THR A 76 9.39 -1.72 8.25
N ALA A 77 9.61 -1.32 9.51
CA ALA A 77 8.51 -1.03 10.42
C ALA A 77 7.61 0.13 9.92
N VAL A 78 8.20 1.08 9.18
CA VAL A 78 7.48 2.20 8.55
C VAL A 78 6.59 1.69 7.42
N ASP A 79 7.08 0.79 6.58
CA ASP A 79 6.30 0.21 5.48
C ASP A 79 5.04 -0.51 5.99
N ILE A 80 5.17 -1.27 7.09
CA ILE A 80 4.04 -2.00 7.69
C ILE A 80 2.94 -1.04 8.15
N VAL A 81 3.31 0.07 8.79
CA VAL A 81 2.32 1.06 9.26
C VAL A 81 1.68 1.79 8.08
N ARG A 82 2.47 2.12 7.06
CA ARG A 82 1.98 2.79 5.85
C ARG A 82 1.00 1.92 5.07
N ASP A 83 1.29 0.62 4.91
CA ASP A 83 0.40 -0.33 4.25
C ASP A 83 -0.92 -0.50 5.01
N ALA A 84 -0.86 -0.62 6.34
CA ALA A 84 -2.07 -0.71 7.16
C ALA A 84 -2.98 0.53 7.03
N GLN A 85 -2.40 1.74 7.04
CA GLN A 85 -3.17 2.98 6.83
C GLN A 85 -3.81 3.03 5.44
N ARG A 86 -3.12 2.50 4.42
CA ARG A 86 -3.62 2.44 3.05
C ARG A 86 -4.81 1.48 2.93
N ASP A 87 -4.71 0.30 3.55
CA ASP A 87 -5.77 -0.71 3.55
C ASP A 87 -7.02 -0.18 4.26
N ASP A 88 -6.85 0.46 5.42
CA ASP A 88 -7.95 1.08 6.17
C ASP A 88 -8.63 2.19 5.35
N SER A 89 -7.85 3.03 4.65
CA SER A 89 -8.36 4.07 3.75
C SER A 89 -9.16 3.47 2.58
N MET A 90 -8.66 2.41 1.97
CA MET A 90 -9.32 1.74 0.85
C MET A 90 -10.61 1.06 1.29
N GLN A 91 -10.62 0.42 2.45
CA GLN A 91 -11.84 -0.15 3.03
C GLN A 91 -12.88 0.94 3.33
N GLY A 92 -12.45 2.08 3.88
CA GLY A 92 -13.34 3.22 4.09
C GLY A 92 -13.99 3.75 2.80
N LEU A 93 -13.25 3.77 1.69
CA LEU A 93 -13.80 4.11 0.38
C LEU A 93 -14.83 3.05 -0.09
N ILE A 94 -14.51 1.77 0.06
CA ILE A 94 -15.43 0.67 -0.30
C ILE A 94 -16.72 0.80 0.50
N ASP A 95 -16.64 1.00 1.81
CA ASP A 95 -17.80 1.11 2.69
C ASP A 95 -18.66 2.32 2.33
N GLN A 96 -18.05 3.46 1.96
CA GLN A 96 -18.78 4.64 1.50
C GLN A 96 -19.59 4.38 0.21
N PHE A 97 -19.02 3.64 -0.74
CA PHE A 97 -19.67 3.37 -2.03
C PHE A 97 -20.59 2.15 -2.01
N THR A 98 -20.40 1.21 -1.08
CA THR A 98 -21.22 -0.01 -0.96
C THR A 98 -22.27 0.07 0.15
N GLY A 99 -22.13 0.98 1.11
CA GLY A 99 -23.09 1.19 2.19
C GLY A 99 -24.39 1.86 1.74
N SER A 100 -24.37 2.66 0.67
CA SER A 100 -25.58 3.34 0.17
C SER A 100 -26.57 2.43 -0.56
N THR A 101 -26.21 1.17 -0.86
CA THR A 101 -27.12 0.24 -1.57
C THR A 101 -27.99 -0.62 -0.64
N TRP A 102 -27.93 -0.42 0.68
CA TRP A 102 -28.61 -1.27 1.68
C TRP A 102 -29.65 -0.52 2.56
N GLU A 103 -29.97 0.74 2.27
CA GLU A 103 -30.93 1.53 3.07
C GLU A 103 -32.31 1.76 2.40
N ASP A 104 -32.56 1.21 1.21
CA ASP A 104 -33.87 1.26 0.52
C ASP A 104 -34.58 -0.11 0.51
N GLU A 105 -35.09 -0.55 1.66
CA GLU A 105 -36.22 -1.52 1.78
C GLU A 105 -37.13 -1.19 2.97
#